data_AF-A0A4Q3RLI3-F1
#
_entry.id   AF-A0A4Q3RLI3-F1
#
_cell.length_a   1.000
_cell.length_b   1.000
_cell.length_c   1.000
_cell.angle_alpha   90.00
_cell.angle_beta   90.00
_cell.angle_gamma   90.00
#
_symmetry.space_group_name_H-M   'P 1'
#
loop_
_entity.id
_entity.type
_entity.pdbx_description
1 polymer ?
#
loop_
_entity_poly.entity_id
_entity_poly.type
_entity_poly.pdbx_seq_one_letter_code
_entity_poly.pdbx_strand_id
1 'polypeptide(L)'
;MKEEKFRRITYDTTLAFAKAVLSANKAFTFCYVSGSHTDSSEKGKIMWARVKGKTENDLARLPFLSEYNFRPGVILPFAGQKNWKPIYKWLANVIRLVAPSKVLTIAEIGQAMVNVVATGYGRNVLEIEDIKKLARR
;
A
#
# COMPACT_ATOMS: atom_id res chain seq x y z
N MET A 1 -18.33 -6.84 1.16
CA MET A 1 -18.62 -5.65 0.34
C MET A 1 -18.79 -6.10 -1.11
N LYS A 2 -19.75 -5.56 -1.88
CA LYS A 2 -19.88 -5.87 -3.31
C LYS A 2 -18.70 -5.27 -4.11
N GLU A 3 -18.29 -5.92 -5.21
CA GLU A 3 -17.15 -5.52 -6.06
C GLU A 3 -17.25 -4.07 -6.52
N GLU A 4 -18.40 -3.67 -7.03
CA GLU A 4 -18.65 -2.30 -7.51
C GLU A 4 -18.36 -1.24 -6.44
N LYS A 5 -18.87 -1.44 -5.21
CA LYS A 5 -18.62 -0.53 -4.10
C LYS A 5 -17.15 -0.50 -3.72
N PHE A 6 -16.48 -1.65 -3.72
CA PHE A 6 -15.05 -1.74 -3.44
C PHE A 6 -14.23 -1.03 -4.51
N ARG A 7 -14.59 -1.19 -5.79
CA ARG A 7 -13.97 -0.50 -6.93
C ARG A 7 -14.15 1.01 -6.83
N ARG A 8 -15.34 1.50 -6.50
CA ARG A 8 -15.60 2.93 -6.33
C ARG A 8 -14.69 3.56 -5.27
N ILE A 9 -14.57 2.90 -4.12
CA ILE A 9 -13.75 3.39 -3.00
C ILE A 9 -12.25 3.27 -3.31
N THR A 10 -11.82 2.15 -3.90
CA THR A 10 -10.40 1.81 -4.03
C THR A 10 -9.79 2.34 -5.33
N TYR A 11 -10.47 2.12 -6.45
CA TYR A 11 -9.95 2.44 -7.78
C TYR A 11 -10.45 3.83 -8.22
N ASP A 12 -11.77 4.03 -8.31
CA ASP A 12 -12.32 5.25 -8.91
C ASP A 12 -11.90 6.50 -8.11
N THR A 13 -11.98 6.43 -6.77
CA THR A 13 -11.58 7.54 -5.87
C THR A 13 -10.08 7.84 -5.96
N THR A 14 -9.23 6.80 -5.96
CA THR A 14 -7.77 6.97 -6.03
C THR A 14 -7.34 7.60 -7.35
N LEU A 15 -7.87 7.10 -8.48
CA LEU A 15 -7.52 7.64 -9.79
C LEU A 15 -8.07 9.06 -10.00
N ALA A 16 -9.24 9.38 -9.44
CA ALA A 16 -9.76 10.74 -9.45
C ALA A 16 -8.83 11.69 -8.68
N PHE A 17 -8.40 11.30 -7.48
CA PHE A 17 -7.44 12.09 -6.69
C PHE A 17 -6.11 12.27 -7.42
N ALA A 18 -5.53 11.18 -7.95
CA ALA A 18 -4.27 11.20 -8.69
C ALA A 18 -4.31 12.16 -9.89
N LYS A 19 -5.39 12.13 -10.67
CA LYS A 19 -5.57 13.05 -11.81
C LYS A 19 -5.76 14.50 -11.36
N ALA A 20 -6.49 14.73 -10.28
CA ALA A 20 -6.69 16.07 -9.75
C ALA A 20 -5.36 16.71 -9.32
N VAL A 21 -4.53 16.00 -8.55
CA VAL A 21 -3.23 16.54 -8.12
C VAL A 21 -2.26 16.75 -9.30
N LEU A 22 -2.29 15.88 -10.32
CA LEU A 22 -1.48 16.05 -11.53
C LEU A 22 -1.84 17.28 -12.35
N SER A 23 -3.11 17.70 -12.31
CA SER A 23 -3.53 18.94 -12.97
C SER A 23 -2.91 20.18 -12.34
N ALA A 24 -2.51 20.10 -11.06
CA ALA A 24 -1.84 21.19 -10.35
C ALA A 24 -0.31 21.17 -10.54
N ASN A 25 0.34 19.99 -10.45
CA ASN A 25 1.77 19.84 -10.68
C ASN A 25 2.12 18.37 -11.02
N LYS A 26 3.11 18.17 -11.90
CA LYS A 26 3.62 16.85 -12.27
C LYS A 26 4.81 16.39 -11.41
N ALA A 27 5.47 17.31 -10.70
CA ALA A 27 6.64 17.05 -9.85
C ALA A 27 6.30 16.38 -8.50
N PHE A 28 5.22 15.58 -8.44
CA PHE A 28 4.82 14.86 -7.25
C PHE A 28 5.28 13.41 -7.30
N THR A 29 5.66 12.88 -6.14
CA THR A 29 5.77 11.44 -5.90
C THR A 29 4.45 10.92 -5.33
N PHE A 30 3.83 9.95 -6.01
CA PHE A 30 2.57 9.35 -5.57
C PHE A 30 2.82 8.05 -4.83
N CYS A 31 2.43 7.97 -3.55
CA CYS A 31 2.50 6.73 -2.77
C CYS A 31 1.09 6.14 -2.59
N TYR A 32 0.85 4.95 -3.12
CA TYR A 32 -0.41 4.22 -2.97
C TYR A 32 -0.28 3.08 -1.96
N VAL A 33 -1.15 3.06 -0.95
CA VAL A 33 -1.21 1.97 0.03
C VAL A 33 -2.10 0.85 -0.51
N SER A 34 -1.45 -0.16 -1.09
CA SER A 34 -2.07 -1.36 -1.65
C SER A 34 -2.17 -2.47 -0.60
N GLY A 35 -1.67 -3.67 -0.88
CA GLY A 35 -1.62 -4.79 0.04
C GLY A 35 -0.85 -5.98 -0.52
N SER A 36 -0.23 -6.76 0.36
CA SER A 36 0.36 -8.05 -0.02
C SER A 36 -0.64 -8.91 -0.80
N HIS A 37 -0.16 -9.70 -1.75
CA HIS A 37 -0.99 -10.54 -2.64
C HIS A 37 -1.93 -9.78 -3.58
N THR A 38 -1.70 -8.47 -3.79
CA THR A 38 -2.34 -7.74 -4.89
C THR A 38 -1.96 -8.37 -6.22
N ASP A 39 -2.96 -8.51 -7.10
CA ASP A 39 -2.81 -9.24 -8.36
C ASP A 39 -2.62 -8.27 -9.54
N SER A 40 -1.35 -8.01 -9.88
CA SER A 40 -0.98 -7.15 -11.01
C SER A 40 -1.41 -7.72 -12.38
N SER A 41 -1.77 -9.00 -12.48
CA SER A 41 -2.27 -9.57 -13.74
C SER A 41 -3.71 -9.16 -14.04
N GLU A 42 -4.44 -8.70 -13.01
CA GLU A 42 -5.87 -8.36 -13.06
C GLU A 42 -6.80 -9.53 -13.45
N LYS A 43 -6.30 -10.77 -13.47
CA LYS A 43 -7.02 -11.96 -13.98
C LYS A 43 -7.39 -12.99 -12.92
N GLY A 44 -6.93 -12.82 -11.68
CA GLY A 44 -7.16 -13.76 -10.59
C GLY A 44 -8.60 -13.82 -10.09
N LYS A 45 -8.91 -14.85 -9.29
CA LYS A 45 -10.28 -15.04 -8.76
C LYS A 45 -10.63 -14.11 -7.60
N ILE A 46 -9.62 -13.48 -6.97
CA ILE A 46 -9.81 -12.65 -5.78
C ILE A 46 -10.09 -11.20 -6.20
N MET A 47 -11.35 -10.78 -6.07
CA MET A 47 -11.83 -9.46 -6.49
C MET A 47 -10.98 -8.31 -5.97
N TRP A 48 -10.73 -8.24 -4.66
CA TRP A 48 -10.03 -7.08 -4.07
C TRP A 48 -8.58 -6.99 -4.58
N ALA A 49 -7.95 -8.13 -4.83
CA ALA A 49 -6.58 -8.22 -5.31
C ALA A 49 -6.50 -7.76 -6.77
N ARG A 50 -7.45 -8.14 -7.61
CA ARG A 50 -7.57 -7.63 -8.99
C ARG A 50 -7.83 -6.12 -9.02
N VAL A 51 -8.77 -5.63 -8.23
CA VAL A 51 -9.13 -4.21 -8.20
C VAL A 51 -7.94 -3.36 -7.76
N LYS A 52 -7.23 -3.77 -6.69
CA LYS A 52 -6.00 -3.08 -6.29
C LYS A 52 -4.92 -3.18 -7.35
N GLY A 53 -4.73 -4.34 -7.98
CA GLY A 53 -3.71 -4.52 -9.02
C GLY A 53 -3.95 -3.63 -10.23
N LYS A 54 -5.22 -3.48 -10.63
CA LYS A 54 -5.63 -2.52 -11.63
C LYS A 54 -5.31 -1.08 -11.22
N THR A 55 -5.59 -0.71 -9.96
CA THR A 55 -5.22 0.62 -9.44
C THR A 55 -3.72 0.88 -9.54
N GLU A 56 -2.88 -0.07 -9.09
CA GLU A 56 -1.42 0.05 -9.18
C GLU A 56 -0.96 0.23 -10.63
N ASN A 57 -1.45 -0.63 -11.54
CA ASN A 57 -1.09 -0.60 -12.95
C ASN A 57 -1.47 0.73 -13.63
N ASP A 58 -2.66 1.26 -13.31
CA ASP A 58 -3.13 2.49 -13.93
C ASP A 58 -2.45 3.74 -13.31
N LEU A 59 -2.09 3.71 -12.02
CA LEU A 59 -1.27 4.75 -11.39
C LEU A 59 0.14 4.81 -11.98
N ALA A 60 0.77 3.65 -12.20
CA ALA A 60 2.12 3.57 -12.77
C ALA A 60 2.24 4.14 -14.19
N ARG A 61 1.10 4.29 -14.91
CA ARG A 61 1.04 4.92 -16.24
C ARG A 61 0.87 6.44 -16.19
N LEU A 62 0.62 7.02 -15.01
CA LEU A 62 0.44 8.45 -14.87
C LEU A 62 1.79 9.18 -14.81
N PRO A 63 1.88 10.42 -15.30
CA PRO A 63 3.14 11.16 -15.44
C PRO A 63 3.56 11.84 -14.12
N PHE A 64 3.57 11.09 -13.02
CA PHE A 64 4.18 11.53 -11.76
C PHE A 64 5.70 11.53 -11.87
N LEU A 65 6.38 12.33 -11.04
CA LEU A 65 7.83 12.26 -10.89
C LEU A 65 8.27 10.85 -10.49
N SER A 66 7.51 10.24 -9.58
CA SER A 66 7.67 8.84 -9.17
C SER A 66 6.35 8.31 -8.63
N GLU A 67 6.16 7.00 -8.69
CA GLU A 67 4.96 6.31 -8.22
C GLU A 67 5.39 5.05 -7.46
N TYR A 68 4.84 4.84 -6.26
CA TYR A 68 5.18 3.73 -5.39
C TYR A 68 3.94 3.05 -4.80
N ASN A 69 3.82 1.74 -5.03
CA ASN A 69 2.77 0.88 -4.53
C ASN A 69 3.26 0.10 -3.31
N PHE A 70 2.84 0.53 -2.13
CA PHE A 70 3.16 -0.13 -0.86
C PHE A 70 2.26 -1.33 -0.66
N ARG A 71 2.83 -2.54 -0.57
CA ARG A 71 2.12 -3.80 -0.35
C ARG A 71 2.40 -4.33 1.06
N PRO A 72 1.81 -3.72 2.10
CA PRO A 72 1.98 -4.22 3.45
C PRO A 72 1.36 -5.62 3.60
N GLY A 73 2.00 -6.45 4.40
CA GLY A 73 1.45 -7.70 4.91
C GLY A 73 0.64 -7.48 6.17
N VAL A 74 0.99 -8.21 7.23
CA VAL A 74 0.39 -8.03 8.55
C VAL A 74 0.92 -6.73 9.17
N ILE A 75 0.02 -5.81 9.49
CA ILE A 75 0.37 -4.58 10.20
C ILE A 75 0.09 -4.77 11.69
N LEU A 76 1.10 -4.52 12.52
CA LEU A 76 1.01 -4.65 13.95
C LEU A 76 0.09 -3.59 14.55
N PRO A 77 -0.68 -3.95 15.59
CA PRO A 77 -1.51 -2.99 16.31
C PRO A 77 -0.64 -1.91 16.97
N PHE A 78 -1.17 -0.71 17.06
CA PHE A 78 -0.50 0.43 17.72
C PHE A 78 -1.40 1.06 18.79
N ALA A 79 -0.80 1.82 19.71
CA ALA A 79 -1.52 2.48 20.78
C ALA A 79 -2.52 3.50 20.24
N GLY A 80 -3.75 3.50 20.76
CA GLY A 80 -4.82 4.42 20.33
C GLY A 80 -5.58 4.01 19.07
N GLN A 81 -5.27 2.87 18.45
CA GLN A 81 -6.01 2.38 17.28
C GLN A 81 -7.49 2.09 17.62
N LYS A 82 -8.40 2.70 16.87
CA LYS A 82 -9.86 2.51 16.98
C LYS A 82 -10.35 1.46 15.97
N ASN A 83 -11.53 0.87 16.22
CA ASN A 83 -12.24 -0.03 15.28
C ASN A 83 -11.50 -1.32 14.87
N TRP A 84 -10.63 -1.83 15.73
CA TRP A 84 -9.93 -3.10 15.50
C TRP A 84 -10.60 -4.26 16.23
N LYS A 85 -10.60 -5.46 15.64
CA LYS A 85 -11.16 -6.65 16.32
C LYS A 85 -10.10 -7.31 17.22
N PRO A 86 -10.40 -7.61 18.50
CA PRO A 86 -9.43 -8.21 19.43
C PRO A 86 -8.71 -9.46 18.89
N ILE A 87 -9.43 -10.31 18.15
CA ILE A 87 -8.87 -11.51 17.51
C ILE A 87 -7.68 -11.21 16.59
N TYR A 88 -7.73 -10.11 15.84
CA TYR A 88 -6.64 -9.72 14.94
C TYR A 88 -5.44 -9.17 15.71
N LYS A 89 -5.64 -8.63 16.92
CA LYS A 89 -4.55 -8.14 17.78
C LYS A 89 -3.72 -9.32 18.27
N TRP A 90 -4.41 -10.36 18.76
CA TRP A 90 -3.77 -11.59 19.20
C TRP A 90 -3.03 -12.27 18.04
N LEU A 91 -3.69 -12.46 16.90
CA LEU A 91 -3.09 -13.10 15.74
C LEU A 91 -1.85 -12.34 15.22
N ALA A 92 -1.91 -11.01 15.16
CA ALA A 92 -0.77 -10.19 14.73
C ALA A 92 0.44 -10.36 15.67
N ASN A 93 0.21 -10.47 16.99
CA ASN A 93 1.28 -10.73 17.95
C ASN A 93 1.86 -12.15 17.83
N VAL A 94 1.03 -13.16 17.56
CA VAL A 94 1.52 -14.52 17.28
C VAL A 94 2.40 -14.52 16.03
N ILE A 95 1.94 -13.91 14.94
CA ILE A 95 2.71 -13.81 13.69
C ILE A 95 4.02 -13.05 13.91
N ARG A 96 4.02 -12.00 14.75
CA ARG A 96 5.25 -11.28 15.12
C ARG A 96 6.30 -12.21 15.74
N LEU A 97 5.88 -13.16 16.59
CA LEU A 97 6.79 -14.07 17.26
C LEU A 97 7.35 -15.13 16.31
N VAL A 98 6.49 -15.73 15.46
CA VAL A 98 6.89 -16.86 14.61
C VAL A 98 7.44 -16.45 13.23
N ALA A 99 7.04 -15.29 12.73
CA ALA A 99 7.40 -14.81 11.39
C ALA A 99 7.61 -13.28 11.40
N PRO A 100 8.59 -12.75 12.17
CA PRO A 100 8.82 -11.31 12.30
C PRO A 100 9.13 -10.61 10.98
N SER A 101 9.65 -11.33 9.98
CA SER A 101 9.89 -10.80 8.63
C SER A 101 8.60 -10.47 7.86
N LYS A 102 7.46 -11.06 8.24
CA LYS A 102 6.15 -10.90 7.56
C LYS A 102 5.24 -9.83 8.16
N VAL A 103 5.71 -9.13 9.20
CA VAL A 103 4.96 -8.05 9.86
C VAL A 103 5.62 -6.69 9.65
N LEU A 104 4.81 -5.64 9.68
CA LEU A 104 5.23 -4.23 9.67
C LEU A 104 4.56 -3.49 10.83
N THR A 105 5.23 -2.50 11.39
CA THR A 105 4.59 -1.47 12.22
C THR A 105 4.05 -0.34 11.33
N ILE A 106 3.06 0.40 11.82
CA ILE A 106 2.61 1.64 11.15
C ILE A 106 3.75 2.66 11.04
N ALA A 107 4.63 2.73 12.05
CA ALA A 107 5.79 3.61 12.03
C ALA A 107 6.76 3.26 10.89
N GLU A 108 7.05 1.97 10.66
CA GLU A 108 7.89 1.53 9.54
C GLU A 108 7.26 1.93 8.19
N ILE A 109 5.95 1.76 8.02
CA ILE A 109 5.27 2.15 6.78
C ILE A 109 5.37 3.67 6.58
N GLY A 110 5.06 4.47 7.60
CA GLY A 110 5.14 5.92 7.53
C GLY A 110 6.56 6.44 7.23
N GLN A 111 7.57 5.90 7.92
CA GLN A 111 8.96 6.29 7.69
C GLN A 111 9.42 5.90 6.27
N ALA A 112 9.02 4.72 5.78
CA ALA A 112 9.32 4.31 4.42
C ALA A 112 8.67 5.22 3.37
N MET A 113 7.43 5.70 3.61
CA MET A 113 6.76 6.65 2.72
C MET A 113 7.48 8.01 2.67
N VAL A 114 7.99 8.50 3.79
CA VAL A 114 8.79 9.74 3.81
C VAL A 114 10.13 9.52 3.09
N ASN A 115 10.83 8.44 3.42
CA ASN A 115 12.17 8.17 2.89
C ASN A 115 12.15 7.90 1.38
N VAL A 116 11.10 7.24 0.86
CA VAL A 116 11.00 6.96 -0.58
C VAL A 116 10.79 8.23 -1.40
N VAL A 117 10.07 9.22 -0.85
CA VAL A 117 9.90 10.52 -1.52
C VAL A 117 11.22 11.28 -1.57
N ALA A 118 12.03 11.20 -0.51
CA ALA A 118 13.31 11.91 -0.44
C ALA A 118 14.44 11.25 -1.25
N THR A 119 14.47 9.91 -1.27
CA THR A 119 15.64 9.15 -1.78
C THR A 119 15.33 8.27 -2.99
N GLY A 120 14.05 8.10 -3.33
CA GLY A 120 13.60 7.16 -4.35
C GLY A 120 13.86 5.69 -3.98
N TYR A 121 13.42 4.81 -4.88
CA TYR A 121 13.68 3.38 -4.81
C TYR A 121 13.67 2.76 -6.20
N GLY A 122 14.49 1.72 -6.41
CA GLY A 122 14.72 1.12 -7.74
C GLY A 122 13.53 0.34 -8.33
N ARG A 123 12.43 0.22 -7.59
CA ARG A 123 11.16 -0.40 -8.06
C ARG A 123 9.97 0.36 -7.48
N ASN A 124 8.87 0.36 -8.21
CA ASN A 124 7.63 1.01 -7.78
C ASN A 124 6.77 0.11 -6.87
N VAL A 125 6.79 -1.21 -7.04
CA VAL A 125 6.12 -2.14 -6.11
C VAL A 125 7.03 -2.44 -4.91
N LEU A 126 6.56 -2.06 -3.72
CA LEU A 126 7.29 -2.18 -2.47
C LEU A 126 6.65 -3.25 -1.59
N GLU A 127 7.30 -4.41 -1.51
CA GLU A 127 6.90 -5.50 -0.64
C GLU A 127 7.44 -5.28 0.79
N ILE A 128 7.05 -6.13 1.74
CA ILE A 128 7.37 -5.97 3.17
C ILE A 128 8.87 -5.70 3.43
N GLU A 129 9.75 -6.43 2.75
CA GLU A 129 11.20 -6.27 2.90
C GLU A 129 11.70 -4.91 2.40
N ASP A 130 11.11 -4.38 1.32
CA ASP A 130 11.44 -3.05 0.80
C ASP A 130 11.01 -1.97 1.77
N ILE A 131 9.79 -2.09 2.28
CA ILE A 131 9.24 -1.14 3.25
C ILE A 131 10.14 -1.11 4.49
N LYS A 132 10.59 -2.27 5.00
CA LYS A 132 11.54 -2.33 6.12
C LYS A 132 12.90 -1.71 5.80
N LYS A 133 13.42 -1.94 4.59
CA LYS A 133 14.70 -1.34 4.16
C LYS A 133 14.57 0.17 4.08
N LEU A 134 13.52 0.68 3.44
CA LEU A 134 13.24 2.11 3.31
C LEU A 134 13.02 2.77 4.67
N ALA A 135 12.32 2.12 5.60
CA ALA A 135 12.07 2.66 6.94
C ALA A 135 13.34 2.90 7.78
N ARG A 136 14.47 2.29 7.41
CA ARG A 136 15.75 2.37 8.13
C ARG A 136 16.78 3.27 7.44
N ARG A 137 16.41 3.91 6.33
CA ARG A 137 17.26 4.86 5.61
C ARG A 137 17.27 6.23 6.28
#